data_AF-A0A7Y4XAY5-F1
#
_entry.id   AF-A0A7Y4XAY5-F1
#
_cell.length_a   1.000
_cell.length_b   1.000
_cell.length_c   1.000
_cell.angle_alpha   90.00
_cell.angle_beta   90.00
_cell.angle_gamma   90.00
#
_symmetry.space_group_name_H-M   'P 1'
#
loop_
_entity.id
_entity.type
_entity.pdbx_description
1 polymer ?
#
loop_
_entity_poly.entity_id
_entity_poly.type
_entity_poly.pdbx_seq_one_letter_code
_entity_poly.pdbx_strand_id
1 'polypeptide(L)' 'IDDQRLPMSYANFYLANEQVLLPTYRDPNDARALEILQRCFPNHRVVGIDCKDLIWGLGSIHCISQQQPVV' A
#
# COMPACT_ATOMS: atom_id res chain seq x y z
N ILE A 1 12.89 -8.26 -14.45
CA ILE A 1 13.84 -9.15 -15.13
C ILE A 1 15.03 -8.25 -15.49
N ASP A 2 15.99 -8.27 -14.57
CA ASP A 2 17.39 -7.77 -14.55
C ASP A 2 17.75 -6.40 -15.15
N ASP A 3 16.88 -5.39 -14.95
CA ASP A 3 17.15 -3.93 -14.93
C ASP A 3 15.86 -3.10 -15.00
N GLN A 4 14.70 -3.76 -15.04
CA GLN A 4 13.41 -3.08 -15.05
C GLN A 4 13.15 -2.35 -13.73
N ARG A 5 12.94 -1.03 -13.82
CA ARG A 5 12.41 -0.22 -12.73
C ARG A 5 10.96 -0.65 -12.45
N LEU A 6 10.73 -1.14 -11.25
CA LEU A 6 9.38 -1.48 -10.78
C LEU A 6 8.63 -0.21 -10.35
N PRO A 7 7.31 -0.11 -10.61
CA PRO A 7 6.51 1.07 -10.26
C PRO A 7 6.13 1.08 -8.77
N MET A 8 7.09 0.84 -7.89
CA MET A 8 6.88 0.83 -6.43
C MET A 8 6.40 2.21 -5.96
N SER A 9 5.21 2.24 -5.38
CA SER A 9 4.62 3.46 -4.83
C SER A 9 3.80 3.15 -3.59
N TYR A 10 4.05 3.90 -2.52
CA TYR A 10 3.25 3.87 -1.29
C TYR A 10 1.85 4.46 -1.48
N ALA A 11 1.65 5.28 -2.53
CA ALA A 11 0.34 5.84 -2.84
C ALA A 11 -0.65 4.80 -3.40
N ASN A 12 -0.20 3.58 -3.70
CA ASN A 12 -1.04 2.48 -4.16
C ASN A 12 -1.68 1.70 -2.98
N PHE A 13 -2.01 2.40 -1.89
CA PHE A 13 -2.68 1.84 -0.71
C PHE A 13 -4.19 1.67 -0.94
N TYR A 14 -4.82 0.81 -0.15
CA TYR A 14 -6.28 0.66 -0.13
C TYR A 14 -6.85 1.15 1.20
N LEU A 15 -7.91 1.96 1.15
CA LEU A 15 -8.66 2.41 2.32
C LEU A 15 -9.89 1.51 2.52
N ALA A 16 -9.82 0.66 3.54
CA ALA A 16 -10.95 -0.15 4.00
C ALA A 16 -11.73 0.60 5.11
N ASN A 17 -12.85 0.02 5.57
CA ASN A 17 -13.75 0.68 6.53
C ASN A 17 -13.06 1.18 7.81
N GLU A 18 -12.09 0.43 8.35
CA GLU A 18 -11.41 0.76 9.61
C GLU A 18 -9.87 0.68 9.47
N GLN A 19 -9.38 0.43 8.26
CA GLN A 19 -7.97 0.11 8.01
C GLN A 19 -7.45 0.78 6.75
N VAL A 20 -6.16 1.08 6.74
CA VAL A 20 -5.42 1.45 5.53
C VAL A 20 -4.40 0.36 5.25
N LEU A 21 -4.55 -0.32 4.12
CA LEU A 21 -3.62 -1.34 3.66
C LEU A 21 -2.54 -0.67 2.81
N LEU A 22 -1.36 -0.47 3.40
CA LEU A 22 -0.22 0.18 2.76
C LEU A 22 0.73 -0.87 2.16
N PRO A 23 1.05 -0.82 0.85
CA PRO A 23 2.08 -1.67 0.31
C PRO A 23 3.47 -1.27 0.83
N THR A 24 4.24 -2.26 1.29
CA THR A 24 5.65 -2.12 1.68
C THR A 24 6.53 -2.93 0.73
N TYR A 25 7.82 -2.57 0.65
CA TYR A 25 8.72 -3.12 -0.38
C TYR A 25 10.07 -3.61 0.18
N ARG A 26 10.21 -3.72 1.50
CA ARG A 26 11.49 -3.89 2.21
C ARG A 26 12.43 -2.74 1.91
N ASP A 27 11.85 -1.55 1.75
CA ASP A 27 12.53 -0.30 1.45
C ASP A 27 12.68 0.50 2.75
N PRO A 28 13.81 1.23 2.95
CA PRO A 28 14.01 2.02 4.17
C PRO A 28 12.91 3.05 4.46
N ASN A 29 12.11 3.46 3.46
CA ASN A 29 11.02 4.40 3.66
C ASN A 29 9.69 3.73 4.06
N ASP A 30 9.61 2.40 4.18
CA ASP A 30 8.38 1.68 4.57
C ASP A 30 7.84 2.23 5.91
N ALA A 31 8.72 2.39 6.90
CA ALA A 31 8.38 2.94 8.21
C ALA A 31 7.88 4.41 8.12
N ARG A 32 8.55 5.21 7.29
CA ARG A 32 8.15 6.61 7.07
C ARG A 32 6.78 6.71 6.40
N ALA A 33 6.49 5.85 5.43
CA ALA A 33 5.20 5.80 4.75
C ALA A 33 4.08 5.38 5.71
N LEU A 34 4.32 4.37 6.56
CA LEU A 34 3.40 3.95 7.63
C LEU A 34 3.06 5.11 8.57
N GLU A 35 4.08 5.82 9.09
CA GLU A 35 3.87 6.95 9.99
C GLU A 35 3.09 8.10 9.34
N ILE A 36 3.40 8.44 8.08
CA ILE A 36 2.70 9.49 7.35
C ILE A 36 1.23 9.12 7.18
N LEU A 37 0.93 7.92 6.68
CA LEU A 37 -0.46 7.50 6.50
C LEU A 37 -1.21 7.39 7.83
N GLN A 38 -0.53 6.97 8.91
CA GLN A 38 -1.18 6.90 10.22
C GLN A 38 -1.57 8.29 10.73
N ARG A 39 -0.76 9.32 10.45
CA ARG A 39 -1.11 10.72 10.74
C ARG A 39 -2.24 11.24 9.86
N CYS A 40 -2.31 10.83 8.59
CA CYS A 40 -3.38 11.21 7.67
C CYS A 40 -4.73 10.56 8.01
N PHE A 41 -4.71 9.32 8.49
CA PHE A 41 -5.90 8.53 8.83
C PHE A 41 -5.90 8.15 10.31
N PRO A 42 -6.04 9.12 11.24
CA PRO A 42 -5.87 8.89 12.68
C PRO A 42 -6.87 7.89 13.28
N ASN A 43 -8.04 7.74 12.65
CA ASN A 43 -9.09 6.81 13.10
C ASN A 43 -9.02 5.44 12.42
N HIS A 44 -8.04 5.20 11.55
CA HIS A 44 -7.85 3.92 10.88
C HIS A 44 -6.57 3.26 11.39
N ARG A 45 -6.56 1.93 11.41
CA ARG A 45 -5.33 1.17 11.62
C ARG A 45 -4.57 1.06 10.30
N VAL A 46 -3.38 1.66 10.22
CA VAL A 46 -2.51 1.48 9.05
C VAL A 46 -1.73 0.17 9.17
N VAL A 47 -1.86 -0.71 8.17
CA VAL A 47 -1.24 -2.03 8.12
C VAL A 47 -0.35 -2.11 6.89
N GLY A 48 0.95 -2.38 7.10
CA GLY A 48 1.90 -2.65 6.03
C GLY A 48 1.77 -4.09 5.52
N ILE A 49 1.73 -4.26 4.20
CA ILE A 49 1.72 -5.58 3.54
C ILE A 49 2.89 -5.63 2.55
N ASP A 50 3.76 -6.64 2.69
CA ASP A 50 4.90 -6.83 1.78
C ASP A 50 4.40 -7.14 0.36
N CYS A 51 4.58 -6.18 -0.54
CA CYS A 51 4.18 -6.25 -1.95
C CYS A 51 5.39 -6.37 -2.88
N LYS A 52 6.58 -6.72 -2.36
CA LYS A 52 7.80 -6.88 -3.17
C LYS A 52 7.64 -7.90 -4.31
N ASP A 53 6.90 -8.98 -4.06
CA ASP A 53 6.60 -9.96 -5.10
C ASP A 53 5.43 -9.52 -5.99
N LEU A 54 4.40 -8.90 -5.41
CA LEU A 54 3.22 -8.42 -6.13
C LEU A 54 3.56 -7.36 -7.20
N ILE A 55 4.47 -6.44 -6.89
CA ILE A 55 4.81 -5.31 -7.77
C ILE A 55 5.50 -5.75 -9.08
N TRP A 56 5.97 -6.99 -9.18
CA TRP A 56 6.39 -7.58 -10.46
C TRP A 56 5.26 -7.67 -11.48
N GLY A 57 3.99 -7.72 -11.02
CA GLY A 57 2.80 -7.58 -11.85
C GLY A 57 2.47 -6.14 -12.26
N LEU A 58 3.36 -5.17 -11.97
CA LEU A 58 3.23 -3.74 -12.29
C LEU A 58 2.07 -3.03 -11.58
N GLY A 59 1.55 -3.61 -10.49
CA GLY A 59 0.52 -3.03 -9.63
C GLY A 59 0.68 -3.47 -8.19
N SER A 60 -0.05 -2.83 -7.27
CA SER A 60 -0.02 -3.15 -5.84
C SER A 60 -1.44 -3.24 -5.28
N ILE A 61 -1.62 -3.03 -3.97
CA ILE A 61 -2.87 -3.28 -3.24
C ILE A 61 -4.08 -2.57 -3.88
N HIS A 62 -3.97 -1.27 -4.16
CA HIS A 62 -5.07 -0.51 -4.77
C HIS A 62 -5.49 -1.09 -6.13
N CYS A 63 -4.53 -1.56 -6.93
CA CYS A 63 -4.78 -2.06 -8.29
C CYS A 63 -5.59 -3.37 -8.29
N ILE A 64 -5.52 -4.17 -7.23
CA ILE A 64 -6.19 -5.46 -7.13
C ILE A 64 -7.45 -5.43 -6.25
N SER A 65 -7.78 -4.28 -5.70
CA SER A 65 -8.95 -4.06 -4.84
C SER A 65 -10.08 -3.35 -5.58
N GLN A 66 -11.32 -3.62 -5.18
CA GLN A 66 -12.49 -2.86 -5.59
C GLN A 66 -13.43 -2.72 -4.39
N GLN A 67 -13.65 -1.50 -3.91
CA GLN A 67 -14.61 -1.25 -2.85
C GLN A 67 -16.04 -1.28 -3.39
N GLN A 68 -16.95 -1.84 -2.59
CA GLN A 68 -18.39 -1.71 -2.82
C GLN A 68 -18.99 -0.95 -1.63
N PRO A 69 -19.57 0.25 -1.84
CA PRO A 69 -20.25 0.97 -0.78
C PRO A 69 -21.40 0.17 -0.18
N VAL A 70 -21.62 0.35 1.12
CA VAL A 70 -22.87 -0.08 1.76
C VAL A 70 -24.03 0.80 1.25
N VAL A 71 -25.21 0.20 1.13
CA VAL A 71 -26.45 0.89 0.71
C VAL A 71 -27.10 1.56 1.91
#